data_AF-A0A7Y2UDH9-F1
#
_entry.id   AF-A0A7Y2UDH9-F1
#
_cell.length_a   1.000
_cell.length_b   1.000
_cell.length_c   1.000
_cell.angle_alpha   90.00
_cell.angle_beta   90.00
_cell.angle_gamma   90.00
#
_symmetry.space_group_name_H-M   'P 1'
#
loop_
_entity.id
_entity.type
_entity.pdbx_description
1 polymer ?
#
loop_
_entity_poly.entity_id
_entity_poly.type
_entity_poly.pdbx_seq_one_letter_code
_entity_poly.pdbx_strand_id
1 'polypeptide(L)'
;GMGGNGTHIGSTANVYIVTISERLAKNENDPSLAITPWVWFRYGTPAMIATLIVCSLIFYFFFDFYNAVIEVNEAATVLPPHH
;
A
#
# COMPACT_ATOMS: atom_id res chain seq x y z
N GLY A 1 -3.41 -1.18 2.80
CA GLY A 1 -3.48 -0.25 1.65
C GLY A 1 -2.67 0.99 1.94
N MET A 2 -2.17 1.67 0.91
CA MET A 2 -1.24 2.79 1.02
C MET A 2 -1.73 3.94 1.94
N GLY A 3 -3.05 4.18 1.99
CA GLY A 3 -3.69 5.13 2.92
C GLY A 3 -4.14 4.57 4.28
N GLY A 4 -4.22 3.25 4.44
CA GLY A 4 -4.77 2.58 5.64
C GLY A 4 -3.76 2.36 6.77
N ASN A 5 -2.50 2.76 6.58
CA ASN A 5 -1.43 2.53 7.57
C ASN A 5 -1.18 3.73 8.50
N GLY A 6 -1.90 4.84 8.33
CA GLY A 6 -1.74 6.05 9.15
C GLY A 6 -2.13 5.87 10.62
N THR A 7 -2.95 4.85 10.93
CA THR A 7 -3.49 4.62 12.27
C THR A 7 -3.51 3.13 12.63
N HIS A 8 -3.40 2.84 13.92
CA HIS A 8 -3.47 1.48 14.49
C HIS A 8 -4.79 0.73 14.19
N ILE A 9 -5.88 1.42 13.84
CA ILE A 9 -7.17 0.82 13.44
C ILE A 9 -7.33 0.62 11.93
N GLY A 10 -6.38 1.06 11.11
CA GLY A 10 -6.56 1.12 9.67
C GLY A 10 -6.50 -0.23 8.94
N SER A 11 -6.16 -1.31 9.64
CA SER A 11 -6.31 -2.69 9.16
C SER A 11 -6.49 -3.67 10.32
N THR A 12 -7.05 -4.85 10.03
CA THR A 12 -7.15 -5.95 11.01
C THR A 12 -5.78 -6.38 11.53
N ALA A 13 -4.75 -6.37 10.67
CA ALA A 13 -3.38 -6.65 11.04
C ALA A 13 -2.80 -5.59 12.02
N ASN A 14 -3.17 -4.31 11.86
CA ASN A 14 -2.71 -3.24 12.74
C ASN A 14 -3.29 -3.39 14.16
N VAL A 15 -4.58 -3.72 14.27
CA VAL A 15 -5.22 -3.95 15.59
C VAL A 15 -4.68 -5.24 16.24
N TYR A 16 -4.39 -6.26 15.43
CA TYR A 16 -3.79 -7.50 15.92
C TYR A 16 -2.42 -7.26 16.56
N ILE A 17 -1.52 -6.54 15.89
CA ILE A 17 -0.17 -6.29 16.44
C ILE A 17 -0.23 -5.41 17.70
N VAL A 18 -1.14 -4.43 17.78
CA VAL A 18 -1.35 -3.64 19.01
C VAL A 18 -1.78 -4.56 20.15
N THR A 19 -2.75 -5.43 19.92
CA THR A 19 -3.23 -6.38 20.93
C THR A 19 -2.12 -7.32 21.41
N ILE A 20 -1.27 -7.81 20.49
CA ILE A 20 -0.12 -8.65 20.85
C ILE A 20 0.92 -7.85 21.64
N SER A 21 1.20 -6.61 21.26
CA SER A 21 2.14 -5.74 21.99
C SER A 21 1.65 -5.44 23.41
N GLU A 22 0.35 -5.25 23.61
CA GLU A 22 -0.26 -5.06 24.93
C GLU A 22 -0.16 -6.32 25.79
N ARG A 23 -0.38 -7.50 25.18
CA ARG A 23 -0.21 -8.79 25.88
C ARG A 23 1.25 -9.01 26.27
N LEU A 24 2.20 -8.69 25.39
CA LEU A 24 3.63 -8.79 25.66
C LEU A 24 4.05 -7.86 26.80
N ALA A 25 3.63 -6.58 26.76
CA ALA A 25 3.89 -5.61 27.81
C ALA A 25 3.37 -6.06 29.19
N LYS A 26 2.21 -6.73 29.22
CA LYS A 26 1.67 -7.31 30.46
C LYS A 26 2.48 -8.51 30.95
N ASN A 27 2.90 -9.39 30.05
CA ASN A 27 3.66 -10.61 30.39
C ASN A 27 5.08 -10.28 30.88
N GLU A 28 5.75 -9.32 30.24
CA GLU A 28 7.12 -8.88 30.58
C GLU A 28 7.15 -7.82 31.69
N ASN A 29 5.97 -7.37 32.17
CA ASN A 29 5.81 -6.27 33.14
C ASN A 29 6.48 -4.95 32.71
N ASP A 30 6.63 -4.73 31.40
CA ASP A 30 7.26 -3.55 30.81
C ASP A 30 6.28 -2.81 29.88
N PRO A 31 5.73 -1.65 30.32
CA PRO A 31 4.80 -0.85 29.53
C PRO A 31 5.42 -0.24 28.26
N SER A 32 6.75 -0.17 28.16
CA SER A 32 7.43 0.42 26.99
C SER A 32 7.31 -0.41 25.72
N LEU A 33 7.01 -1.71 25.86
CA LEU A 33 6.76 -2.65 24.77
C LEU A 33 5.40 -2.45 24.10
N ALA A 34 4.47 -1.74 24.75
CA ALA A 34 3.15 -1.50 24.20
C ALA A 34 3.21 -0.45 23.07
N ILE A 35 2.64 -0.80 21.92
CA ILE A 35 2.57 0.13 20.78
C ILE A 35 1.46 1.14 21.06
N THR A 36 1.83 2.38 21.37
CA THR A 36 0.85 3.44 21.61
C THR A 36 0.31 4.03 20.30
N PRO A 37 -0.91 4.59 20.32
CA PRO A 37 -1.46 5.36 19.21
C PRO A 37 -0.52 6.44 18.67
N TRP A 38 0.23 7.09 19.57
CA TRP A 38 1.17 8.15 19.22
C TRP A 38 2.37 7.64 18.44
N VAL A 39 2.94 6.50 18.85
CA VAL A 39 4.04 5.85 18.12
C VAL A 39 3.59 5.48 16.71
N TRP A 40 2.37 4.93 16.57
CA TRP A 40 1.84 4.61 15.25
C TRP A 40 1.66 5.85 14.38
N PHE A 41 1.11 6.93 14.94
CA PHE A 41 0.91 8.17 14.20
C PHE A 41 2.25 8.78 13.75
N ARG A 42 3.26 8.77 14.64
CA ARG A 42 4.62 9.29 14.39
C ARG A 42 5.30 8.65 13.19
N TYR A 43 5.12 7.34 12.98
CA TYR A 43 5.81 6.59 11.93
C TYR A 43 4.91 6.18 10.76
N GLY A 44 3.65 5.88 11.04
CA GLY A 44 2.65 5.47 10.06
C GLY A 44 2.18 6.62 9.17
N THR A 45 1.98 7.83 9.71
CA THR A 45 1.55 8.96 8.88
C THR A 45 2.60 9.47 7.90
N PRO A 46 3.90 9.59 8.25
CA PRO A 46 4.91 9.97 7.27
C PRO A 46 5.10 8.91 6.19
N ALA A 47 5.07 7.61 6.55
CA ALA A 47 5.16 6.52 5.57
C ALA A 47 3.95 6.52 4.61
N MET A 48 2.74 6.75 5.14
CA MET A 48 1.52 6.90 4.33
C MET A 48 1.66 8.07 3.34
N ILE A 49 2.08 9.24 3.81
CA ILE A 49 2.24 10.42 2.94
C ILE A 49 3.32 10.16 1.88
N ALA A 50 4.48 9.63 2.27
CA ALA A 50 5.57 9.34 1.35
C ALA A 50 5.13 8.36 0.25
N THR A 51 4.42 7.30 0.64
CA THR A 51 3.93 6.30 -0.32
C THR A 51 2.87 6.88 -1.25
N LEU A 52 1.92 7.67 -0.73
CA LEU A 52 0.93 8.37 -1.56
C LEU A 52 1.61 9.33 -2.56
N ILE A 53 2.60 10.11 -2.13
CA ILE A 53 3.36 11.00 -3.01
C ILE A 53 4.05 10.19 -4.11
N VAL A 54 4.76 9.12 -3.76
CA VAL A 54 5.44 8.26 -4.75
C VAL A 54 4.45 7.68 -5.74
N CYS A 55 3.30 7.18 -5.27
CA CYS A 55 2.26 6.66 -6.15
C CYS A 55 1.69 7.75 -7.07
N SER A 56 1.43 8.94 -6.54
CA SER A 56 0.96 10.10 -7.33
C SER A 56 1.96 10.51 -8.39
N LEU A 57 3.27 10.52 -8.07
CA LEU A 57 4.33 10.83 -9.04
C LEU A 57 4.41 9.78 -10.15
N ILE A 58 4.35 8.49 -9.80
CA ILE A 58 4.34 7.41 -10.79
C ILE A 58 3.14 7.56 -11.72
N PHE A 59 1.94 7.74 -11.16
CA PHE A 59 0.73 7.95 -11.97
C PHE A 59 0.83 9.18 -12.86
N TYR A 60 1.37 10.29 -12.35
CA TYR A 60 1.52 11.52 -13.12
C TYR A 60 2.47 11.35 -14.31
N PHE A 61 3.66 10.77 -14.09
CA PHE A 61 4.67 10.63 -15.15
C PHE A 61 4.36 9.51 -16.14
N PHE A 62 3.67 8.46 -15.71
CA PHE A 62 3.32 7.32 -16.56
C PHE A 62 1.87 7.36 -17.04
N PHE A 63 1.15 8.48 -16.84
CA PHE A 63 -0.26 8.58 -17.21
C PHE A 63 -0.49 8.27 -18.69
N ASP A 64 0.31 8.86 -19.58
CA ASP A 64 0.19 8.67 -21.02
C ASP A 64 0.50 7.22 -21.43
N PHE A 65 1.43 6.56 -20.74
CA PHE A 65 1.71 5.14 -20.93
C PHE A 65 0.51 4.29 -20.51
N TYR A 66 -0.12 4.57 -19.37
CA TYR A 66 -1.31 3.85 -18.91
C TYR A 66 -2.56 4.15 -19.75
N ASN A 67 -2.64 5.33 -20.36
CA ASN A 67 -3.75 5.76 -21.21
C ASN A 67 -3.56 5.39 -22.68
N ALA A 68 -2.41 4.81 -23.04
CA ALA A 68 -2.16 4.35 -24.40
C ALA A 68 -3.09 3.17 -24.74
N VAL A 69 -3.85 3.29 -25.82
CA VAL A 69 -4.55 2.16 -26.43
C VAL A 69 -3.49 1.22 -26.99
N ILE A 70 -3.50 -0.04 -26.55
CA ILE A 70 -2.71 -1.08 -27.20
C ILE A 70 -3.40 -1.38 -28.52
N GLU A 71 -2.93 -0.76 -29.61
CA GLU A 71 -3.25 -1.23 -30.95
C GLU A 71 -2.66 -2.63 -31.11
N VAL A 72 -3.51 -3.66 -30.95
CA VAL A 72 -3.17 -5.00 -31.39
C VAL A 72 -3.08 -4.90 -32.91
N ASN A 73 -1.86 -4.95 -33.43
CA ASN A 73 -1.57 -4.85 -34.84
C ASN A 73 -2.31 -5.98 -35.59
N GLU A 74 -3.47 -5.66 -36.17
CA GLU A 74 -4.31 -6.59 -36.96
C GLU A 74 -3.60 -7.10 -38.24
N ALA A 75 -2.37 -6.63 -38.51
CA ALA A 75 -1.52 -7.13 -39.58
C ALA A 75 -1.20 -8.65 -39.48
N ALA A 76 -1.47 -9.30 -38.34
CA ALA A 76 -1.28 -10.75 -38.17
C ALA A 76 -2.49 -11.63 -38.52
N THR A 77 -3.69 -11.07 -38.79
CA THR A 77 -4.90 -11.87 -39.09
C THR A 77 -5.21 -12.02 -40.57
N VAL A 78 -4.46 -11.37 -41.47
CA VAL A 78 -4.60 -11.55 -42.93
C VAL A 78 -3.66 -12.67 -43.39
N LEU A 79 -3.96 -13.92 -43.02
CA LEU A 79 -3.49 -15.05 -43.82
C LEU A 79 -4.29 -15.06 -45.14
N PRO A 80 -3.64 -15.19 -46.31
CA PRO A 80 -4.35 -15.22 -47.58
C PRO A 80 -5.29 -16.44 -47.64
N PRO A 81 -6.43 -16.35 -48.35
CA PRO A 81 -7.32 -17.49 -48.51
C PRO A 81 -6.56 -18.62 -49.23
N HIS A 82 -6.43 -19.77 -48.57
CA HIS A 82 -6.04 -20.99 -49.25
C HIS A 82 -7.13 -21.35 -50.26
N HIS A 83 -6.71 -21.54 -51.51
CA HIS A 83 -7.49 -21.99 -52.66
C HIS A 83 -8.32 -23.25 -52.37
#